data_AF-A0A3D5EJK9-F1
#
_entry.id   AF-A0A3D5EJK9-F1
#
_cell.length_a   1.000
_cell.length_b   1.000
_cell.length_c   1.000
_cell.angle_alpha   90.00
_cell.angle_beta   90.00
_cell.angle_gamma   90.00
#
_symmetry.space_group_name_H-M   'P 1'
#
loop_
_entity.id
_entity.type
_entity.pdbx_description
1 polymer ?
#
loop_
_entity_poly.entity_id
_entity_poly.type
_entity_poly.pdbx_seq_one_letter_code
_entity_poly.pdbx_strand_id
1 'polypeptide(L)'
;MKQFTLVTGDVIQYDNHQINPLHAKGEITVNSLNEQVFIPQSVKTANELGKLKDNLFNIEKLLHSGYADPYPSIRVLIETTQPLPDITGLNIKRQFNIINFCSADIDKQHCKRVLDALLKLEYVQQIQLDEVIQLRPPAIPEQ
;
A
#
# COMPACT_ATOMS: atom_id res chain seq x y z
N MET A 1 11.95 18.30 0.70
CA MET A 1 10.52 18.26 1.03
C MET A 1 9.67 17.67 -0.10
N LYS A 2 8.97 16.56 0.17
CA LYS A 2 7.95 15.97 -0.71
C LYS A 2 6.65 15.73 0.09
N GLN A 3 5.50 15.91 -0.53
CA GLN A 3 4.19 15.61 0.06
C GLN A 3 3.61 14.34 -0.57
N PHE A 4 2.89 13.56 0.23
CA PHE A 4 2.28 12.31 -0.16
C PHE A 4 0.85 12.28 0.30
N THR A 5 -0.03 11.86 -0.60
CA THR A 5 -1.38 11.41 -0.23
C THR A 5 -1.31 9.89 -0.06
N LEU A 6 -1.54 9.42 1.16
CA LEU A 6 -1.57 8.00 1.48
C LEU A 6 -2.79 7.32 0.85
N VAL A 7 -2.79 5.99 0.83
CA VAL A 7 -3.93 5.19 0.37
C VAL A 7 -5.23 5.48 1.14
N THR A 8 -5.12 6.02 2.36
CA THR A 8 -6.22 6.46 3.21
C THR A 8 -6.75 7.86 2.86
N GLY A 9 -6.11 8.57 1.94
CA GLY A 9 -6.37 9.99 1.63
C GLY A 9 -5.70 10.97 2.58
N ASP A 10 -5.00 10.49 3.61
CA ASP A 10 -4.24 11.33 4.53
C ASP A 10 -3.03 11.96 3.85
N VAL A 11 -2.77 13.25 4.13
CA VAL A 11 -1.62 13.97 3.56
C VAL A 11 -0.51 14.10 4.59
N ILE A 12 0.66 13.60 4.22
CA ILE A 12 1.88 13.71 5.02
C ILE A 12 3.03 14.29 4.20
N GLN A 13 3.93 14.96 4.89
CA GLN A 13 5.15 15.53 4.34
C GLN A 13 6.34 14.70 4.79
N TYR A 14 7.30 14.49 3.90
CA TYR A 14 8.57 13.85 4.21
C TYR A 14 9.73 14.80 3.91
N ASP A 15 10.54 15.08 4.93
CA ASP A 15 11.69 15.95 4.88
C ASP A 15 12.75 15.50 5.89
N ASN A 16 14.03 15.58 5.54
CA ASN A 16 15.16 15.19 6.40
C ASN A 16 15.00 13.80 7.09
N HIS A 17 14.48 12.80 6.38
CA HIS A 17 14.20 11.46 6.92
C HIS A 17 13.18 11.43 8.07
N GLN A 18 12.27 12.40 8.11
CA GLN A 18 11.20 12.48 9.09
C GLN A 18 9.84 12.64 8.41
N ILE A 19 8.84 11.97 8.97
CA ILE A 19 7.44 12.08 8.56
C ILE A 19 6.76 13.18 9.37
N ASN A 20 6.17 14.14 8.67
CA ASN A 20 5.43 15.28 9.23
C ASN A 20 3.98 15.25 8.75
N PRO A 21 3.01 14.87 9.61
CA PRO A 21 1.59 14.87 9.25
C PRO A 21 1.07 16.31 9.05
N LEU A 22 0.47 16.62 7.89
CA LEU A 22 -0.09 17.96 7.63
C LEU A 22 -1.59 18.02 7.93
N HIS A 23 -2.34 17.02 7.46
CA HIS A 23 -3.79 16.90 7.66
C HIS A 23 -4.19 15.47 8.04
N ALA A 24 -3.34 14.79 8.80
CA ALA A 24 -3.51 13.39 9.15
C ALA A 24 -3.36 13.20 10.67
N LYS A 25 -4.25 12.39 11.25
CA LYS A 25 -4.07 11.88 12.62
C LYS A 25 -3.52 10.47 12.51
N GLY A 26 -2.51 10.14 13.30
CA GLY A 26 -1.89 8.83 13.26
C GLY A 26 -0.70 8.72 14.19
N GLU A 27 -0.01 7.60 14.06
CA GLU A 27 1.15 7.25 14.88
C GLU A 27 2.34 7.01 13.95
N ILE A 28 3.49 7.56 14.34
CA ILE A 28 4.77 7.20 13.71
C ILE A 28 5.35 6.07 14.55
N THR A 29 5.60 4.93 13.92
CA THR A 29 6.22 3.77 14.54
C THR A 29 7.37 3.26 13.68
N VAL A 30 8.03 2.22 14.16
CA VAL A 30 9.15 1.57 13.48
C VAL A 30 8.71 0.15 13.16
N ASN A 31 8.83 -0.25 11.90
CA ASN A 31 8.47 -1.60 11.48
C ASN A 31 9.57 -2.63 11.84
N SER A 32 9.33 -3.89 11.51
CA SER A 32 10.27 -4.99 11.78
C SER A 32 11.62 -4.87 11.08
N LEU A 33 11.76 -3.97 10.10
CA LEU A 33 12.98 -3.68 9.35
C LEU A 33 13.69 -2.41 9.84
N ASN A 34 13.26 -1.86 10.97
CA ASN A 34 13.79 -0.63 11.55
C ASN A 34 13.54 0.63 10.69
N GLU A 35 12.47 0.62 9.90
CA GLU A 35 12.07 1.72 9.01
C GLU A 35 10.91 2.52 9.64
N GLN A 36 10.92 3.85 9.51
CA GLN A 36 9.80 4.68 9.97
C GLN A 36 8.57 4.46 9.09
N VAL A 37 7.43 4.25 9.75
CA VAL A 37 6.12 4.14 9.11
C VAL A 37 5.13 5.06 9.80
N PHE A 38 4.23 5.65 9.02
CA PHE A 38 3.14 6.45 9.56
C PHE A 38 1.82 5.73 9.37
N ILE A 39 1.20 5.31 10.47
CA ILE A 39 -0.07 4.58 10.47
C ILE A 39 -1.19 5.59 10.73
N PRO A 40 -2.07 5.87 9.75
CA PRO A 40 -3.22 6.73 9.99
C PRO A 40 -4.19 6.12 11.00
N GLN A 41 -4.77 6.97 11.83
CA GLN A 41 -5.71 6.57 12.89
C GLN A 41 -6.93 5.82 12.32
N SER A 42 -7.33 6.15 11.09
CA SER A 42 -8.44 5.54 10.36
C SER A 42 -8.25 4.05 10.08
N VAL A 43 -7.01 3.58 10.01
CA VAL A 43 -6.66 2.19 9.67
C VAL A 43 -5.94 1.46 10.79
N LYS A 44 -5.70 2.11 11.93
CA LYS A 44 -4.97 1.55 13.08
C LYS A 44 -5.49 0.18 13.49
N THR A 45 -6.80 0.03 13.69
CA THR A 45 -7.40 -1.26 14.07
C THR A 45 -7.18 -2.35 13.01
N ALA A 46 -7.32 -2.02 11.73
CA ALA A 46 -7.08 -2.98 10.66
C ALA A 46 -5.61 -3.40 10.58
N ASN A 47 -4.68 -2.46 10.84
CA ASN A 47 -3.26 -2.73 10.93
C ASN A 47 -2.91 -3.64 12.11
N GLU A 48 -3.47 -3.37 13.30
CA GLU A 48 -3.29 -4.20 14.51
C GLU A 48 -3.82 -5.63 14.32
N LEU A 49 -4.85 -5.82 13.50
CA LEU A 49 -5.39 -7.13 13.12
C LEU A 49 -4.58 -7.84 12.01
N GLY A 50 -3.49 -7.23 11.54
CA GLY A 50 -2.63 -7.79 10.48
C GLY A 50 -3.21 -7.72 9.07
N LYS A 51 -4.34 -7.02 8.87
CA LYS A 51 -4.97 -6.85 7.55
C LYS A 51 -4.17 -5.96 6.61
N LEU A 52 -3.29 -5.12 7.14
CA LEU A 52 -2.47 -4.19 6.37
C LEU A 52 -1.00 -4.44 6.69
N LYS A 53 -0.15 -4.40 5.66
CA LYS A 53 1.30 -4.50 5.82
C LYS A 53 1.93 -3.13 6.02
N ASP A 54 3.01 -3.09 6.79
CA ASP A 54 3.80 -1.88 7.06
C ASP A 54 4.28 -1.16 5.79
N ASN A 55 4.49 -1.88 4.68
CA ASN A 55 4.95 -1.29 3.44
C ASN A 55 3.93 -0.32 2.81
N LEU A 56 2.62 -0.49 3.07
CA LEU A 56 1.58 0.48 2.67
C LEU A 56 1.76 1.86 3.30
N PHE A 57 2.52 1.93 4.39
CA PHE A 57 2.71 3.11 5.23
C PHE A 57 4.16 3.58 5.30
N ASN A 58 5.07 2.83 4.68
CA ASN A 58 6.49 3.18 4.61
C ASN A 58 6.73 4.16 3.45
N ILE A 59 7.00 5.41 3.79
CA ILE A 59 7.21 6.48 2.81
C ILE A 59 8.50 6.31 2.01
N GLU A 60 9.56 5.81 2.62
CA GLU A 60 10.81 5.53 1.89
C GLU A 60 10.61 4.43 0.87
N LYS A 61 9.83 3.39 1.17
CA LYS A 61 9.48 2.35 0.20
C LYS A 61 8.54 2.85 -0.89
N LEU A 62 7.55 3.66 -0.54
CA LEU A 62 6.69 4.33 -1.53
C LEU A 62 7.51 5.24 -2.47
N LEU A 63 8.53 5.91 -1.93
CA LEU A 63 9.50 6.72 -2.70
C LEU A 63 10.38 5.88 -3.63
N HIS A 64 10.99 4.81 -3.10
CA HIS A 64 11.95 3.97 -3.82
C HIS A 64 11.30 3.05 -4.85
N SER A 65 10.09 2.57 -4.58
CA SER A 65 9.35 1.68 -5.49
C SER A 65 9.00 2.34 -6.81
N GLY A 66 9.28 3.64 -6.98
CA GLY A 66 9.01 4.32 -8.24
C GLY A 66 7.52 4.29 -8.56
N TYR A 67 6.67 4.24 -7.51
CA TYR A 67 5.28 4.70 -7.53
C TYR A 67 5.30 6.19 -7.84
N ALA A 68 5.70 6.48 -9.06
CA ALA A 68 5.82 7.82 -9.54
C ALA A 68 4.43 8.39 -9.42
N ASP A 69 4.32 9.47 -8.64
CA ASP A 69 3.11 10.25 -8.48
C ASP A 69 2.31 10.50 -9.79
N PRO A 70 2.89 10.54 -11.01
CA PRO A 70 2.12 10.57 -12.27
C PRO A 70 1.12 9.41 -12.49
N TYR A 71 1.29 8.24 -11.88
CA TYR A 71 0.35 7.14 -12.13
C TYR A 71 -0.97 7.37 -11.40
N PRO A 72 -2.13 7.24 -12.09
CA PRO A 72 -3.44 7.50 -11.49
C PRO A 72 -3.90 6.38 -10.54
N SER A 73 -3.15 5.28 -10.42
CA SER A 73 -3.55 4.11 -9.63
C SER A 73 -2.42 3.54 -8.78
N ILE A 74 -2.81 2.82 -7.73
CA ILE A 74 -1.97 2.11 -6.77
C ILE A 74 -2.23 0.62 -6.94
N ARG A 75 -1.26 -0.12 -7.45
CA ARG A 75 -1.25 -1.58 -7.51
C ARG A 75 -1.01 -2.20 -6.14
N VAL A 76 -1.88 -3.12 -5.79
CA VAL A 76 -1.89 -3.85 -4.53
C VAL A 76 -2.00 -5.34 -4.79
N LEU A 77 -1.51 -6.11 -3.83
CA LEU A 77 -1.81 -7.52 -3.68
C LEU A 77 -2.82 -7.66 -2.53
N ILE A 78 -3.93 -8.35 -2.80
CA ILE A 78 -4.99 -8.59 -1.83
C ILE A 78 -5.10 -10.10 -1.61
N GLU A 79 -4.82 -10.54 -0.39
CA GLU A 79 -5.06 -11.91 0.06
C GLU A 79 -6.54 -12.08 0.39
N THR A 80 -7.19 -13.01 -0.30
CA THR A 80 -8.62 -13.22 -0.19
C THR A 80 -9.04 -14.65 -0.53
N THR A 81 -9.94 -15.21 0.27
CA THR A 81 -10.43 -16.59 0.12
C THR A 81 -11.66 -16.68 -0.78
N GLN A 82 -12.22 -15.55 -1.22
CA GLN A 82 -13.38 -15.48 -2.09
C GLN A 82 -13.15 -14.44 -3.20
N PRO A 83 -13.86 -14.53 -4.34
CA PRO A 83 -13.82 -13.48 -5.34
C PRO A 83 -14.22 -12.12 -4.74
N LEU A 84 -13.46 -11.07 -5.07
CA LEU A 84 -13.80 -9.72 -4.66
C LEU A 84 -15.04 -9.23 -5.42
N PRO A 85 -15.93 -8.47 -4.77
CA PRO A 85 -17.08 -7.87 -5.44
C PRO A 85 -16.64 -6.71 -6.33
N ASP A 86 -17.53 -6.28 -7.23
CA ASP A 86 -17.30 -5.07 -8.01
C ASP A 86 -17.28 -3.84 -7.08
N ILE A 87 -16.09 -3.26 -6.89
CA ILE A 87 -15.87 -2.04 -6.10
C ILE A 87 -15.44 -0.93 -7.06
N THR A 88 -16.20 0.16 -7.13
CA THR A 88 -15.85 1.30 -8.00
C THR A 88 -14.49 1.89 -7.63
N GLY A 89 -13.54 1.82 -8.57
CA GLY A 89 -12.15 2.25 -8.39
C GLY A 89 -11.17 1.11 -8.12
N LEU A 90 -11.63 -0.14 -8.02
CA LEU A 90 -10.80 -1.35 -7.95
C LEU A 90 -10.82 -2.07 -9.31
N ASN A 91 -9.65 -2.34 -9.88
CA ASN A 91 -9.50 -3.08 -11.13
C ASN A 91 -8.62 -4.32 -10.91
N ILE A 92 -9.22 -5.50 -10.90
CA ILE A 92 -8.50 -6.77 -10.72
C ILE A 92 -7.74 -7.10 -12.01
N LYS A 93 -6.40 -7.14 -11.93
CA LYS A 93 -5.53 -7.48 -13.06
C LYS A 93 -5.34 -8.98 -13.22
N ARG A 94 -5.16 -9.67 -12.09
CA ARG A 94 -4.91 -11.11 -12.07
C ARG A 94 -5.39 -11.70 -10.74
N GLN A 95 -6.03 -12.86 -10.82
CA GLN A 95 -6.37 -13.68 -9.67
C GLN A 95 -5.48 -14.93 -9.66
N PHE A 96 -4.88 -15.21 -8.51
CA PHE A 96 -4.01 -16.36 -8.27
C PHE A 96 -4.74 -17.36 -7.37
N ASN A 97 -5.53 -18.23 -8.00
CA ASN A 97 -6.42 -19.16 -7.29
C ASN A 97 -5.71 -20.15 -6.36
N ILE A 98 -4.42 -20.45 -6.61
CA ILE A 98 -3.66 -21.42 -5.81
C ILE A 98 -3.21 -20.81 -4.46
N ILE A 99 -2.88 -19.52 -4.47
CA ILE A 99 -2.30 -18.82 -3.31
C ILE A 99 -3.27 -17.82 -2.69
N ASN A 100 -4.52 -17.78 -3.13
CA ASN A 100 -5.56 -16.87 -2.62
C ASN A 100 -5.15 -15.39 -2.67
N PHE A 101 -4.41 -14.97 -3.70
CA PHE A 101 -4.08 -13.56 -3.93
C PHE A 101 -4.74 -13.04 -5.19
N CYS A 102 -5.00 -11.74 -5.23
CA CYS A 102 -5.22 -11.03 -6.48
C CYS A 102 -4.33 -9.80 -6.55
N SER A 103 -3.80 -9.54 -7.75
CA SER A 103 -3.15 -8.27 -8.09
C SER A 103 -4.23 -7.36 -8.68
N ALA A 104 -4.35 -6.17 -8.12
CA ALA A 104 -5.35 -5.19 -8.49
C ALA A 104 -4.77 -3.78 -8.51
N ASP A 105 -5.30 -2.91 -9.35
CA ASP A 105 -5.03 -1.48 -9.33
C ASP A 105 -6.19 -0.77 -8.61
N ILE A 106 -5.87 0.08 -7.64
CA ILE A 106 -6.79 0.99 -6.97
C ILE A 106 -6.61 2.40 -7.55
N ASP A 107 -7.66 2.97 -8.13
CA ASP A 107 -7.66 4.37 -8.57
C ASP A 107 -7.41 5.32 -7.38
N LYS A 108 -6.40 6.19 -7.50
CA LYS A 108 -6.02 7.16 -6.45
C LYS A 108 -7.19 8.04 -6.05
N GLN A 109 -8.05 8.44 -7.00
CA GLN A 109 -9.24 9.27 -6.72
C GLN A 109 -10.25 8.56 -5.80
N HIS A 110 -10.21 7.23 -5.80
CA HIS A 110 -11.14 6.38 -5.07
C HIS A 110 -10.47 5.59 -3.95
N CYS A 111 -9.17 5.80 -3.71
CA CYS A 111 -8.35 4.87 -2.94
C CYS A 111 -8.86 4.63 -1.52
N LYS A 112 -9.20 5.71 -0.81
CA LYS A 112 -9.78 5.62 0.52
C LYS A 112 -11.07 4.80 0.53
N ARG A 113 -11.99 5.08 -0.41
CA ARG A 113 -13.29 4.39 -0.49
C ARG A 113 -13.11 2.91 -0.81
N VAL A 114 -12.18 2.58 -1.70
CA VAL A 114 -11.86 1.19 -2.06
C VAL A 114 -11.25 0.47 -0.86
N LEU A 115 -10.30 1.10 -0.16
CA LEU A 115 -9.68 0.53 1.04
C LEU A 115 -10.73 0.30 2.14
N ASP A 116 -11.59 1.28 2.41
CA ASP A 116 -12.69 1.18 3.38
C ASP A 116 -13.66 0.04 3.02
N ALA A 117 -13.92 -0.19 1.73
CA ALA A 117 -14.77 -1.29 1.27
C ALA A 117 -14.08 -2.65 1.46
N LEU A 118 -12.81 -2.77 1.07
CA LEU A 118 -12.03 -4.01 1.21
C LEU A 118 -11.85 -4.41 2.68
N LEU A 119 -11.59 -3.46 3.58
CA LEU A 119 -11.37 -3.73 5.00
C LEU A 119 -12.61 -4.29 5.72
N LYS A 120 -13.82 -3.97 5.21
CA LYS A 120 -15.09 -4.49 5.70
C LYS A 120 -15.38 -5.93 5.27
N LEU A 121 -14.67 -6.45 4.27
CA LEU A 121 -14.84 -7.83 3.83
C LEU A 121 -14.09 -8.77 4.78
N GLU A 122 -14.82 -9.72 5.37
CA GLU A 122 -14.26 -10.69 6.32
C GLU A 122 -13.30 -11.66 5.65
N TYR A 123 -13.54 -11.97 4.38
CA TYR A 123 -12.71 -12.85 3.55
C TYR A 123 -11.51 -12.14 2.90
N VAL A 124 -11.28 -10.84 3.20
CA VAL A 124 -10.04 -10.13 2.89
C VAL A 124 -9.13 -10.23 4.11
N GLN A 125 -8.02 -10.96 3.94
CA GLN A 125 -7.08 -11.28 5.00
C GLN A 125 -5.94 -10.28 5.07
N GLN A 126 -5.43 -9.85 3.92
CA GLN A 126 -4.31 -8.93 3.84
C GLN A 126 -4.37 -8.06 2.58
N ILE A 127 -3.94 -6.82 2.72
CA ILE A 127 -3.69 -5.91 1.62
C ILE A 127 -2.25 -5.40 1.77
N GLN A 128 -1.49 -5.44 0.70
CA GLN A 128 -0.11 -4.94 0.66
C GLN A 128 0.18 -4.27 -0.68
N LEU A 129 1.21 -3.43 -0.73
CA LEU A 129 1.67 -2.89 -2.01
C LEU A 129 2.17 -4.02 -2.90
N ASP A 130 1.80 -3.97 -4.17
CA ASP A 130 2.40 -4.82 -5.20
C ASP A 130 3.75 -4.20 -5.60
N GLU A 131 4.78 -4.56 -4.86
CA GLU A 131 6.16 -4.19 -5.18
C GLU A 131 6.63 -5.08 -6.33
N VAL A 132 6.39 -4.66 -7.57
CA VAL A 132 7.00 -5.30 -8.75
C VAL A 132 8.50 -4.96 -8.73
N ILE A 133 9.27 -5.77 -8.00
CA ILE A 133 10.73 -5.73 -8.08
C ILE A 133 11.08 -6.31 -9.45
N GLN A 134 11.52 -5.45 -10.37
CA GLN A 134 12.13 -5.90 -11.61
C GLN A 134 13.39 -6.67 -11.22
N LEU A 135 13.35 -8.00 -11.33
CA LEU A 135 14.54 -8.83 -11.17
C LEU A 135 15.56 -8.32 -12.20
N ARG A 136 16.60 -7.60 -11.74
CA ARG A 136 17.70 -7.26 -12.64
C ARG A 136 18.30 -8.58 -13.13
N PRO A 137 18.59 -8.74 -14.43
CA PRO A 137 19.36 -9.88 -14.87
C PRO A 137 20.67 -9.93 -14.08
N PRO A 138 21.19 -11.12 -13.74
CA PRO A 138 22.47 -11.24 -13.04
C PRO A 138 23.51 -10.41 -13.79
N ALA A 139 24.25 -9.57 -13.07
CA ALA A 139 25.33 -8.79 -13.66
C ALA A 139 26.26 -9.77 -14.37
N ILE A 140 26.46 -9.58 -15.68
CA ILE A 140 27.48 -10.32 -16.41
C ILE A 140 28.82 -9.86 -15.80
N PRO A 141 29.66 -10.77 -15.28
CA PRO A 141 30.97 -10.37 -14.78
C PRO A 141 31.75 -9.71 -15.92
N GLU A 142 32.27 -8.50 -15.67
CA GLU A 142 33.20 -7.85 -16.59
C GLU A 142 34.41 -8.78 -16.78
N GLN A 143 34.73 -9.09 -18.04
CA GLN A 143 35.89 -9.89 -18.44
C GLN A 143 37.15 -9.02 -18.53
#